data_AF-A0A7V8ZAY4-F1
#
_entry.id   AF-A0A7V8ZAY4-F1
#
_cell.length_a   1.000
_cell.length_b   1.000
_cell.length_c   1.000
_cell.angle_alpha   90.00
_cell.angle_beta   90.00
_cell.angle_gamma   90.00
#
_symmetry.space_group_name_H-M   'P 1'
#
loop_
_entity.id
_entity.type
_entity.pdbx_description
1 polymer ?
#
loop_
_entity_poly.entity_id
_entity_poly.type
_entity_poly.pdbx_seq_one_letter_code
_entity_poly.pdbx_strand_id
1 'polypeptide(L)'
;AQLAQRAYIKPILTQGNITALNEHRIINSAANGEGASGAPLFGSTGRVIGVNFAIFTENAASNFAVPISFAMKLLERAGWQQPKPQVAAAPNASAREANSNQRNSPN
;
A
#
# COMPACT_ATOMS: atom_id res chain seq x y z
N ALA A 1 13.72 8.23 16.06
CA ALA A 1 12.31 8.56 16.43
C ALA A 1 11.96 10.05 16.24
N GLN A 2 12.88 10.97 16.52
CA GLN A 2 12.59 12.42 16.53
C GLN A 2 12.07 13.00 15.20
N LEU A 3 12.56 12.52 14.05
CA LEU A 3 12.09 12.95 12.72
C LEU A 3 10.63 12.52 12.44
N ALA A 4 10.25 11.32 12.89
CA ALA A 4 8.90 10.81 12.76
C ALA A 4 7.93 11.60 13.65
N GLN A 5 8.32 11.85 14.91
CA GLN A 5 7.53 12.63 15.87
C GLN A 5 7.27 14.07 15.39
N ARG A 6 8.20 14.65 14.63
CA ARG A 6 8.10 16.00 14.06
C ARG A 6 7.51 16.02 12.65
N ALA A 7 6.98 14.89 12.17
CA ALA A 7 6.39 14.76 10.83
C ALA A 7 7.31 15.20 9.67
N TYR A 8 8.62 15.07 9.83
CA TYR A 8 9.59 15.39 8.79
C TYR A 8 9.86 14.22 7.82
N ILE A 9 9.35 13.03 8.13
CA ILE A 9 9.37 11.90 7.20
C ILE A 9 8.19 12.06 6.24
N LYS A 10 8.49 12.37 4.98
CA LYS A 10 7.51 12.41 3.89
C LYS A 10 7.71 11.19 2.99
N PRO A 11 6.79 10.21 2.99
CA PRO A 11 6.85 9.10 2.04
C PRO A 11 6.77 9.64 0.61
N ILE A 12 7.58 9.08 -0.27
CA ILE A 12 7.54 9.39 -1.70
C ILE A 12 6.82 8.23 -2.40
N LEU A 13 5.86 8.56 -3.27
CA LEU A 13 5.20 7.61 -4.14
C LEU A 13 5.62 7.91 -5.58
N THR A 14 6.08 6.88 -6.28
CA THR A 14 6.48 6.97 -7.69
C THR A 14 5.64 6.02 -8.53
N GLN A 15 5.57 6.30 -9.82
CA GLN A 15 4.82 5.50 -10.79
C GLN A 15 5.75 4.94 -11.85
N GLY A 16 5.38 3.79 -12.40
CA GLY A 16 6.09 3.10 -13.47
C GLY A 16 5.31 1.88 -13.94
N ASN A 17 5.91 1.14 -14.87
CA ASN A 17 5.30 -0.05 -15.46
C ASN A 17 5.95 -1.32 -14.92
N ILE A 18 5.22 -2.44 -14.94
CA ILE A 18 5.81 -3.77 -14.78
C ILE A 18 6.49 -4.11 -16.10
N THR A 19 7.80 -4.33 -16.07
CA THR A 19 8.60 -4.67 -17.26
C THR A 19 8.75 -6.18 -17.42
N ALA A 20 8.71 -6.93 -16.32
CA ALA A 20 8.63 -8.40 -16.33
C ALA A 20 8.03 -8.93 -15.02
N LEU A 21 7.44 -10.11 -15.08
CA LEU A 21 6.85 -10.80 -13.94
C LEU A 21 7.17 -12.29 -14.01
N ASN A 22 7.64 -12.86 -12.89
CA ASN A 22 7.71 -14.30 -12.67
C ASN A 22 7.24 -14.64 -11.24
N GLU A 23 7.18 -15.93 -10.92
CA GLU A 23 6.63 -16.42 -9.64
C GLU A 23 7.30 -15.85 -8.39
N HIS A 24 8.57 -15.46 -8.49
CA HIS A 24 9.40 -15.03 -7.36
C HIS A 24 9.85 -13.57 -7.47
N ARG A 25 9.54 -12.88 -8.57
CA ARG A 25 10.06 -11.53 -8.84
C ARG A 25 9.15 -10.72 -9.76
N ILE A 26 8.98 -9.45 -9.40
CA ILE A 26 8.45 -8.39 -10.26
C ILE A 26 9.64 -7.50 -10.64
N ILE A 27 9.77 -7.17 -11.92
CA ILE A 27 10.66 -6.11 -12.41
C ILE A 27 9.78 -4.92 -12.79
N ASN A 28 10.12 -3.73 -12.31
CA ASN A 28 9.35 -2.52 -12.56
C ASN A 28 10.25 -1.30 -12.81
N SER A 29 9.67 -0.30 -13.47
CA SER A 29 10.35 0.96 -13.80
C SER A 29 9.97 2.14 -12.90
N ALA A 30 9.26 1.91 -11.79
CA ALA A 30 8.88 3.00 -10.89
C ALA A 30 10.14 3.50 -10.18
N ALA A 31 10.42 4.80 -10.29
CA ALA A 31 11.66 5.38 -9.75
C ALA A 31 11.80 5.10 -8.25
N ASN A 32 12.95 4.62 -7.82
CA ASN A 32 13.26 4.39 -6.41
C ASN A 32 14.74 4.70 -6.15
N GLY A 33 15.17 4.52 -4.91
CA GLY A 33 16.56 4.71 -4.51
C GLY A 33 16.88 3.85 -3.29
N GLU A 34 18.06 4.09 -2.73
CA GLU A 34 18.46 3.46 -1.47
C GLU A 34 17.41 3.72 -0.37
N GLY A 35 17.11 2.70 0.41
CA GLY A 35 16.09 2.75 1.46
C GLY A 35 14.66 2.42 0.99
N ALA A 36 14.43 2.16 -0.30
CA ALA A 36 13.12 1.73 -0.79
C ALA A 36 12.78 0.25 -0.49
N SER A 37 13.73 -0.54 0.02
CA SER A 37 13.49 -1.93 0.41
C SER A 37 12.43 -2.04 1.52
N GLY A 38 11.50 -2.98 1.38
CA GLY A 38 10.33 -3.13 2.23
C GLY A 38 9.14 -2.25 1.82
N ALA A 39 9.32 -1.28 0.92
CA ALA A 39 8.22 -0.43 0.47
C ALA A 39 7.19 -1.23 -0.36
N PRO A 40 5.89 -0.95 -0.19
CA PRO A 40 4.85 -1.59 -0.97
C PRO A 40 4.90 -1.14 -2.43
N LEU A 41 4.74 -2.09 -3.35
CA LEU A 41 4.42 -1.83 -4.75
C LEU A 41 2.91 -1.99 -4.92
N PHE A 42 2.24 -0.92 -5.35
CA PHE A 42 0.80 -0.90 -5.58
C PHE A 42 0.46 -1.21 -7.03
N GLY A 43 -0.58 -2.01 -7.24
CA GLY A 43 -1.23 -2.17 -8.55
C GLY A 43 -2.23 -1.04 -8.82
N SER A 44 -2.81 -1.05 -10.02
CA SER A 44 -3.78 -0.03 -10.46
C SER A 44 -5.05 0.07 -9.59
N THR A 45 -5.37 -0.98 -8.83
CA THR A 45 -6.51 -1.01 -7.91
C THR A 45 -6.20 -0.46 -6.51
N GLY A 46 -4.96 0.01 -6.28
CA GLY A 46 -4.49 0.45 -4.96
C GLY A 46 -4.14 -0.70 -4.00
N ARG A 47 -4.24 -1.96 -4.45
CA ARG A 47 -3.80 -3.12 -3.66
C ARG A 47 -2.30 -3.32 -3.78
N VAL A 48 -1.68 -3.84 -2.72
CA VAL A 48 -0.26 -4.24 -2.75
C VAL A 48 -0.11 -5.46 -3.64
N ILE A 49 0.77 -5.37 -4.63
CA ILE A 49 1.10 -6.47 -5.56
C ILE A 49 2.51 -7.02 -5.33
N GLY A 50 3.36 -6.29 -4.59
CA GLY A 50 4.68 -6.78 -4.20
C GLY A 50 5.36 -5.90 -3.15
N VAL A 51 6.55 -6.33 -2.73
CA VAL A 51 7.40 -5.62 -1.76
C VAL A 51 8.78 -5.40 -2.38
N ASN A 52 9.20 -4.14 -2.52
CA ASN A 52 10.51 -3.81 -3.10
C ASN A 52 11.65 -4.37 -2.25
N PHE A 53 12.73 -4.87 -2.87
CA PHE A 53 13.89 -5.38 -2.12
C PHE A 53 15.24 -4.95 -2.70
N ALA A 54 15.34 -4.70 -4.00
CA ALA A 54 16.58 -4.31 -4.64
C ALA A 54 16.36 -3.33 -5.79
N ILE A 55 17.39 -2.53 -6.06
CA ILE A 55 17.48 -1.58 -7.17
C ILE A 55 18.70 -1.96 -8.02
N PHE A 56 18.65 -1.71 -9.32
CA PHE A 56 19.82 -1.84 -10.17
C PHE A 56 20.32 -0.44 -10.56
N THR A 57 21.46 -0.04 -9.99
CA THR A 57 21.95 1.34 -10.09
C THR A 57 22.42 1.72 -11.50
N GLU A 58 22.85 0.75 -12.30
CA GLU A 58 23.26 0.95 -13.70
C GLU A 58 22.06 1.04 -14.67
N ASN A 59 20.85 0.66 -14.22
CA ASN A 59 19.61 0.85 -14.97
C ASN A 59 18.47 1.22 -14.02
N ALA A 60 18.25 2.53 -13.86
CA ALA A 60 17.21 3.10 -13.01
C ALA A 60 15.77 2.66 -13.35
N ALA A 61 15.55 1.98 -14.48
CA ALA A 61 14.26 1.39 -14.87
C ALA A 61 14.12 -0.10 -14.48
N SER A 62 15.09 -0.67 -13.73
CA SER A 62 15.08 -2.06 -13.29
C SER A 62 15.09 -2.17 -11.76
N ASN A 63 13.88 -2.12 -11.20
CA ASN A 63 13.64 -2.28 -9.77
C ASN A 63 12.97 -3.61 -9.49
N PHE A 64 13.37 -4.24 -8.39
CA PHE A 64 12.94 -5.59 -8.06
C PHE A 64 12.05 -5.63 -6.82
N ALA A 65 10.94 -6.33 -6.96
CA ALA A 65 10.03 -6.60 -5.86
C ALA A 65 9.71 -8.10 -5.76
N VAL A 66 9.42 -8.55 -4.55
CA VAL A 66 8.85 -9.87 -4.29
C VAL A 66 7.35 -9.81 -4.56
N PRO A 67 6.76 -10.69 -5.41
CA PRO A 67 5.32 -10.74 -5.60
C PRO A 67 4.58 -11.02 -4.29
N ILE A 68 3.46 -10.33 -4.04
CA ILE A 68 2.75 -10.45 -2.76
C ILE A 68 2.24 -11.87 -2.52
N SER A 69 1.84 -12.59 -3.57
CA SER A 69 1.40 -13.99 -3.48
C SER A 69 2.52 -14.92 -2.99
N PHE A 70 3.77 -14.66 -3.37
CA PHE A 70 4.91 -15.42 -2.87
C PHE A 70 5.28 -14.99 -1.45
N ALA A 71 5.26 -13.68 -1.16
CA ALA A 71 5.51 -13.17 0.19
C ALA A 71 4.53 -13.75 1.22
N MET A 72 3.24 -13.89 0.90
CA MET A 72 2.26 -14.52 1.78
C MET A 72 2.61 -15.99 2.10
N LYS A 73 3.03 -16.77 1.11
CA LYS A 73 3.51 -18.15 1.33
C LYS A 73 4.74 -18.18 2.24
N LEU A 74 5.65 -17.20 2.11
CA LEU A 74 6.81 -17.10 3.00
C LEU A 74 6.39 -16.78 4.44
N LEU A 75 5.43 -15.86 4.62
CA LEU A 75 4.89 -15.49 5.92
C LEU A 75 4.20 -16.69 6.59
N GLU A 76 3.37 -17.43 5.87
CA GLU A 76 2.72 -18.66 6.35
C GLU A 76 3.77 -19.69 6.81
N ARG A 77 4.82 -19.90 6.01
CA ARG A 77 5.93 -20.81 6.37
C ARG A 77 6.72 -20.33 7.59
N ALA A 78 6.78 -19.03 7.83
CA ALA A 78 7.39 -18.44 9.02
C ALA A 78 6.48 -18.49 10.26
N GLY A 79 5.28 -19.08 10.14
CA GLY A 79 4.31 -19.17 11.23
C GLY A 79 3.49 -17.90 11.45
N TRP A 80 3.56 -16.93 10.53
CA TRP A 80 2.69 -15.76 10.58
C TRP A 80 1.26 -16.17 10.25
N GLN A 81 0.31 -15.73 11.09
CA GLN A 81 -1.11 -15.94 10.87
C GLN A 81 -1.78 -14.61 10.53
N GLN A 82 -2.66 -14.62 9.53
CA GLN A 82 -3.40 -13.44 9.15
C GLN A 82 -4.28 -12.98 10.32
N PRO A 83 -4.20 -11.70 10.74
CA PRO A 83 -5.16 -11.14 11.67
C PRO A 83 -6.57 -11.32 11.11
N LYS A 84 -7.52 -11.78 11.94
CA LYS A 84 -8.93 -11.85 11.54
C LYS A 84 -9.35 -10.44 11.09
N PRO A 85 -10.00 -10.28 9.93
CA PRO A 85 -10.50 -8.98 9.50
C PRO A 85 -11.36 -8.40 10.61
N GLN A 86 -10.91 -7.30 11.21
CA GLN A 86 -11.74 -6.53 12.11
C GLN A 86 -12.83 -5.94 11.22
N VAL A 87 -14.05 -6.47 11.32
CA VAL A 87 -15.20 -5.98 10.56
C VAL A 87 -15.24 -4.49 10.81
N ALA A 88 -14.92 -3.69 9.79
CA ALA A 88 -14.97 -2.25 9.89
C ALA A 88 -16.40 -1.91 10.33
N ALA A 89 -16.54 -1.32 11.53
CA ALA A 89 -17.84 -0.83 11.96
C ALA A 89 -18.36 0.06 10.83
N ALA A 90 -19.53 -0.31 10.30
CA ALA A 90 -20.17 0.44 9.23
C ALA A 90 -20.20 1.94 9.63
N PRO A 91 -19.92 2.87 8.71
CA PRO A 91 -20.02 4.28 9.03
C PRO A 91 -21.43 4.57 9.55
N ASN A 92 -21.50 5.06 10.80
CA ASN A 92 -22.71 5.27 11.58
C ASN A 92 -23.83 5.89 10.71
N ALA A 93 -24.93 5.14 10.55
CA ALA A 93 -26.15 5.61 9.87
C ALA A 93 -26.80 6.83 10.58
N SER A 94 -26.32 7.19 11.78
CA SER A 94 -26.81 8.28 12.62
C SER A 94 -26.62 9.68 12.03
N ALA A 95 -25.78 9.86 11.00
CA ALA A 95 -25.55 11.18 10.39
C ALA A 95 -26.62 11.58 9.35
N ARG A 96 -27.48 10.65 8.90
CA ARG A 96 -28.51 10.96 7.87
C ARG A 96 -29.86 11.38 8.44
N GLU A 97 -30.17 11.07 9.70
CA GLU A 97 -31.43 11.46 10.35
C GLU A 97 -31.40 12.86 10.98
N ALA A 98 -30.22 13.48 11.13
CA ALA A 98 -30.10 14.80 11.75
C ALA A 98 -30.50 15.98 10.84
N ASN A 99 -30.77 15.76 9.54
CA ASN A 99 -30.99 16.86 8.58
C ASN A 99 -32.43 16.93 7.99
N SER A 100 -33.39 16.17 8.52
CA SER A 100 -34.80 16.23 8.07
C SER A 100 -35.67 17.20 8.86
N ASN A 101 -35.21 17.71 10.02
CA ASN A 101 -36.08 18.42 10.97
C ASN A 101 -35.95 19.95 10.97
N GLN A 102 -35.37 20.56 9.92
CA GLN A 102 -35.26 22.03 9.81
C GLN A 102 -35.88 22.62 8.53
N ARG A 103 -36.79 21.92 7.87
CA ARG A 103 -37.55 22.46 6.73
C ARG A 103 -39.05 22.32 6.95
N ASN A 104 -39.60 23.09 7.89
CA ASN A 104 -40.94 23.67 7.80
C ASN A 104 -41.21 24.60 9.00
N SER A 105 -41.02 25.90 8.79
CA SER A 105 -41.73 26.94 9.55
C SER A 105 -42.65 27.67 8.58
N PRO A 106 -43.95 27.77 8.85
CA PRO A 106 -44.89 28.45 7.97
C PRO A 106 -44.76 29.98 8.12
N ASN A 107 -44.82 30.68 6.99
CA ASN A 107 -45.36 32.04 6.90
C ASN A 107 -46.27 32.09 5.67
#